data_AF-A0A7W1UT13-F1
#
_entry.id   AF-A0A7W1UT13-F1
#
_cell.length_a   1.000
_cell.length_b   1.000
_cell.length_c   1.000
_cell.angle_alpha   90.00
_cell.angle_beta   90.00
_cell.angle_gamma   90.00
#
_symmetry.space_group_name_H-M   'P 1'
#
loop_
_entity.id
_entity.type
_entity.pdbx_description
1 polymer ?
#
loop_
_entity_poly.entity_id
_entity_poly.type
_entity_poly.pdbx_seq_one_letter_code
_entity_poly.pdbx_strand_id
1 'polypeptide(L)'
;MSPLPNLPGVLTSAEIRTSGEHLASLQLASGMIPWFPGGHCDPWNHVETAMALDVAGFRDEARRAYLWLADTQRADGTWHNYYLPDDSVEDLKHDSNVCAYVATGLWHHWCSSGDRAFVERLWPTVERALEWVLTMRR
;
A
#
# COMPACT_ATOMS: atom_id res chain seq x y z
N MET A 1 2.33 22.32 -1.15
CA MET A 1 2.92 20.96 -1.27
C MET A 1 4.35 21.03 -0.77
N SER A 2 4.76 20.12 0.12
CA SER A 2 6.16 20.04 0.55
C SER A 2 7.04 19.67 -0.66
N PRO A 3 8.29 20.19 -0.74
CA PRO A 3 9.21 19.80 -1.79
C PRO A 3 9.50 18.30 -1.71
N LEU A 4 9.71 17.65 -2.86
CA LEU A 4 10.15 16.26 -2.90
C LEU A 4 11.51 16.12 -2.21
N PRO A 5 11.75 15.03 -1.47
CA PRO A 5 13.04 14.82 -0.83
C PRO A 5 14.15 14.63 -1.86
N ASN A 6 15.39 14.72 -1.40
CA ASN A 6 16.59 14.29 -2.11
C ASN A 6 17.60 13.78 -1.10
N LEU A 7 18.54 12.97 -1.57
CA LEU A 7 19.70 12.51 -0.82
C LEU A 7 20.96 12.88 -1.61
N PRO A 8 21.69 13.95 -1.21
CA PRO A 8 22.83 14.46 -1.97
C PRO A 8 23.87 13.39 -2.30
N GLY A 9 24.26 13.30 -3.57
CA GLY A 9 25.24 12.33 -4.06
C GLY A 9 24.70 10.90 -4.23
N VAL A 10 23.42 10.65 -3.92
CA VAL A 10 22.81 9.32 -4.00
C VAL A 10 21.54 9.32 -4.86
N LEU A 11 20.59 10.23 -4.57
CA LEU A 11 19.29 10.25 -5.22
C LEU A 11 18.71 11.67 -5.30
N THR A 12 18.40 12.12 -6.50
CA THR A 12 17.82 13.45 -6.76
C THR A 12 16.30 13.43 -6.63
N SER A 13 15.69 14.60 -6.37
CA SER A 13 14.22 14.73 -6.38
C SER A 13 13.61 14.42 -7.75
N ALA A 14 14.36 14.61 -8.84
CA ALA A 14 13.92 14.26 -10.18
C ALA A 14 13.85 12.74 -10.37
N GLU A 15 14.85 12.00 -9.91
CA GLU A 15 14.84 10.53 -9.94
C GLU A 15 13.72 9.96 -9.08
N ILE A 16 13.48 10.52 -7.88
CA ILE A 16 12.33 10.13 -7.03
C ILE A 16 11.00 10.35 -7.77
N ARG A 17 10.85 11.49 -8.45
CA ARG A 17 9.66 11.75 -9.26
C ARG A 17 9.50 10.72 -10.37
N THR A 18 10.57 10.44 -11.12
CA THR A 18 10.54 9.43 -12.20
C THR A 18 10.12 8.05 -11.68
N SER A 19 10.61 7.64 -10.50
CA SER A 19 10.16 6.40 -9.86
C SER A 19 8.68 6.45 -9.50
N GLY A 20 8.19 7.55 -8.94
CA GLY A 20 6.76 7.73 -8.65
C GLY A 20 5.88 7.70 -9.88
N GLU A 21 6.29 8.34 -10.99
CA GLU A 21 5.59 8.31 -12.27
C GLU A 21 5.49 6.88 -12.83
N HIS A 22 6.57 6.10 -12.69
CA HIS A 22 6.56 4.70 -13.09
C HIS A 22 5.57 3.88 -12.25
N LEU A 23 5.61 3.98 -10.92
CA LEU A 23 4.68 3.26 -10.05
C LEU A 23 3.22 3.67 -10.31
N ALA A 24 2.96 4.96 -10.51
CA ALA A 24 1.64 5.49 -10.85
C ALA A 24 1.15 4.93 -12.19
N SER A 25 2.03 4.73 -13.17
CA SER A 25 1.69 4.13 -14.48
C SER A 25 1.27 2.66 -14.41
N LEU A 26 1.64 1.95 -13.34
CA LEU A 26 1.25 0.55 -13.12
C LEU A 26 -0.12 0.43 -12.44
N GLN A 27 -0.59 1.48 -11.77
CA GLN A 27 -1.82 1.42 -10.97
C GLN A 27 -3.05 1.16 -11.85
N LEU A 28 -3.83 0.14 -11.49
CA LEU A 28 -5.07 -0.21 -12.15
C LEU A 28 -6.24 0.67 -11.67
N ALA A 29 -7.34 0.64 -12.40
CA ALA A 29 -8.56 1.37 -12.03
C ALA A 29 -9.13 0.93 -10.66
N SER A 30 -8.88 -0.33 -10.25
CA SER A 30 -9.25 -0.86 -8.94
C SER A 30 -8.42 -0.26 -7.79
N GLY A 31 -7.29 0.39 -8.10
CA GLY A 31 -6.32 0.89 -7.12
C GLY A 31 -5.14 -0.04 -6.87
N MET A 32 -5.25 -1.32 -7.26
CA MET A 32 -4.16 -2.30 -7.25
C MET A 32 -2.93 -1.76 -8.00
N ILE A 33 -1.74 -2.02 -7.48
CA ILE A 33 -0.48 -1.76 -8.19
C ILE A 33 0.28 -3.08 -8.29
N PRO A 34 0.29 -3.73 -9.48
CA PRO A 34 1.03 -4.97 -9.70
C PRO A 34 2.54 -4.69 -9.77
N TRP A 35 3.35 -5.74 -9.60
CA TRP A 35 4.82 -5.64 -9.63
C TRP A 35 5.37 -5.11 -10.95
N PHE A 36 4.70 -5.45 -12.05
CA PHE A 36 5.01 -5.04 -13.41
C PHE A 36 3.73 -5.15 -14.26
N PRO A 37 3.70 -4.66 -15.51
CA PRO A 37 2.51 -4.76 -16.36
C PRO A 37 2.04 -6.21 -16.53
N GLY A 38 0.84 -6.51 -16.03
CA GLY A 38 0.26 -7.86 -16.06
C GLY A 38 0.77 -8.83 -14.98
N GLY A 39 1.64 -8.38 -14.08
CA GLY A 39 2.16 -9.18 -12.96
C GLY A 39 1.19 -9.28 -11.79
N HIS A 40 1.52 -10.12 -10.81
CA HIS A 40 0.76 -10.23 -9.58
C HIS A 40 0.95 -9.01 -8.65
N CYS A 41 0.13 -8.98 -7.61
CA CYS A 41 0.16 -8.03 -6.52
C CYS A 41 0.05 -8.79 -5.20
N ASP A 42 0.99 -8.58 -4.28
CA ASP A 42 0.84 -8.97 -2.87
C ASP A 42 0.58 -7.72 -2.00
N PRO A 43 -0.22 -7.84 -0.93
CA PRO A 43 -0.53 -6.71 -0.06
C PRO A 43 0.69 -6.04 0.57
N TRP A 44 1.80 -6.78 0.79
CA TRP A 44 2.99 -6.24 1.44
C TRP A 44 3.76 -5.28 0.52
N ASN A 45 4.16 -5.74 -0.69
CA ASN A 45 4.79 -4.88 -1.69
C ASN A 45 3.85 -3.74 -2.15
N HIS A 46 2.55 -4.01 -2.17
CA HIS A 46 1.57 -2.99 -2.52
C HIS A 46 1.57 -1.82 -1.51
N VAL A 47 1.68 -2.11 -0.20
CA VAL A 47 1.85 -1.09 0.83
C VAL A 47 3.16 -0.31 0.65
N GLU A 48 4.28 -0.96 0.35
CA GLU A 48 5.55 -0.25 0.08
C GLU A 48 5.44 0.68 -1.12
N THR A 49 4.72 0.25 -2.14
CA THR A 49 4.45 1.05 -3.33
C THR A 49 3.60 2.29 -2.99
N ALA A 50 2.58 2.14 -2.15
CA ALA A 50 1.79 3.27 -1.66
C ALA A 50 2.66 4.27 -0.87
N MET A 51 3.57 3.77 -0.01
CA MET A 51 4.51 4.60 0.73
C MET A 51 5.47 5.35 -0.21
N ALA A 52 5.99 4.69 -1.25
CA ALA A 52 6.84 5.33 -2.25
C ALA A 52 6.10 6.43 -3.03
N LEU A 53 4.84 6.20 -3.38
CA LEU A 53 3.98 7.22 -4.02
C LEU A 53 3.78 8.44 -3.12
N ASP A 54 3.55 8.25 -1.81
CA ASP A 54 3.48 9.36 -0.85
C ASP A 54 4.78 10.18 -0.84
N VAL A 55 5.94 9.53 -0.79
CA VAL A 55 7.26 10.18 -0.81
C VAL A 55 7.49 10.94 -2.11
N ALA A 56 7.07 10.38 -3.24
CA ALA A 56 7.21 10.96 -4.57
C ALA A 56 6.12 12.02 -4.89
N GLY A 57 5.20 12.29 -3.96
CA GLY A 57 4.17 13.33 -4.08
C GLY A 57 2.90 12.92 -4.81
N PHE A 58 2.76 11.64 -5.16
CA PHE A 58 1.60 11.03 -5.82
C PHE A 58 0.54 10.60 -4.79
N ARG A 59 0.01 11.57 -4.04
CA ARG A 59 -0.86 11.32 -2.88
C ARG A 59 -2.18 10.66 -3.25
N ASP A 60 -2.75 10.99 -4.40
CA ASP A 60 -4.04 10.42 -4.80
C ASP A 60 -3.87 8.97 -5.25
N GLU A 61 -2.77 8.64 -5.92
CA GLU A 61 -2.36 7.26 -6.25
C GLU A 61 -2.15 6.43 -4.98
N ALA A 62 -1.42 6.98 -3.99
CA ALA A 62 -1.20 6.33 -2.70
C ALA A 62 -2.52 6.04 -1.98
N ARG A 63 -3.45 7.01 -1.95
CA ARG A 63 -4.79 6.81 -1.37
C ARG A 63 -5.58 5.72 -2.08
N ARG A 64 -5.53 5.65 -3.42
CA ARG A 64 -6.18 4.58 -4.20
C ARG A 64 -5.61 3.20 -3.87
N ALA A 65 -4.32 3.09 -3.61
CA ALA A 65 -3.69 1.84 -3.18
C ALA A 65 -4.21 1.38 -1.80
N TYR A 66 -4.25 2.29 -0.81
CA TYR A 66 -4.83 1.96 0.51
C TYR A 66 -6.33 1.64 0.43
N LEU A 67 -7.07 2.31 -0.45
CA LEU A 67 -8.46 2.01 -0.73
C LEU A 67 -8.65 0.61 -1.27
N TRP A 68 -7.83 0.18 -2.23
CA TRP A 68 -7.86 -1.19 -2.74
C TRP A 68 -7.65 -2.22 -1.62
N LEU A 69 -6.72 -1.98 -0.70
CA LEU A 69 -6.54 -2.85 0.48
C LEU A 69 -7.82 -2.94 1.33
N ALA A 70 -8.46 -1.80 1.61
CA ALA A 70 -9.70 -1.79 2.38
C ALA A 70 -10.84 -2.52 1.67
N ASP A 71 -10.98 -2.34 0.36
CA ASP A 71 -12.07 -2.91 -0.45
C ASP A 71 -11.88 -4.41 -0.70
N THR A 72 -10.64 -4.90 -0.72
CA THR A 72 -10.30 -6.32 -0.92
C THR A 72 -10.06 -7.10 0.37
N GLN A 73 -10.06 -6.42 1.52
CA GLN A 73 -9.88 -7.09 2.80
C GLN A 73 -11.02 -8.08 3.06
N ARG A 74 -10.66 -9.28 3.47
CA ARG A 74 -11.62 -10.32 3.84
C ARG A 74 -12.31 -9.96 5.16
N ALA A 75 -13.46 -10.58 5.40
CA ALA A 75 -14.25 -10.35 6.62
C ALA A 75 -13.50 -10.71 7.92
N ASP A 76 -12.53 -11.62 7.85
CA ASP A 76 -11.66 -12.02 8.96
C ASP A 76 -10.46 -11.08 9.19
N GLY A 77 -10.35 -10.01 8.42
CA GLY A 77 -9.26 -9.02 8.51
C GLY A 77 -8.03 -9.33 7.66
N THR A 78 -8.03 -10.44 6.92
CA THR A 78 -6.87 -10.89 6.15
C THR A 78 -6.91 -10.49 4.68
N TRP A 79 -5.78 -10.69 4.02
CA TRP A 79 -5.66 -10.75 2.57
C TRP A 79 -4.98 -12.06 2.17
N HIS A 80 -5.25 -12.50 0.95
CA HIS A 80 -4.48 -13.56 0.31
C HIS A 80 -3.06 -13.07 -0.03
N ASN A 81 -2.14 -14.01 -0.21
CA ASN A 81 -0.73 -13.70 -0.40
C ASN A 81 -0.47 -13.07 -1.77
N TYR A 82 -1.19 -13.50 -2.82
CA TYR A 82 -1.06 -12.93 -4.17
C TYR A 82 -2.41 -12.85 -4.90
N TYR A 83 -2.59 -11.74 -5.61
CA TYR A 83 -3.71 -11.44 -6.51
C TYR A 83 -3.21 -11.16 -7.91
N LEU A 84 -4.03 -11.43 -8.93
CA LEU A 84 -3.78 -11.09 -10.33
C LEU A 84 -4.52 -9.81 -10.73
N PRO A 85 -4.14 -9.15 -11.84
CA PRO A 85 -4.74 -7.90 -12.31
C PRO A 85 -6.25 -7.94 -12.60
N ASP A 86 -6.84 -9.13 -12.74
CA ASP A 86 -8.28 -9.36 -12.90
C ASP A 86 -9.00 -9.61 -11.56
N ASP A 87 -8.33 -9.29 -10.45
CA ASP A 87 -8.75 -9.49 -9.06
C ASP A 87 -8.92 -10.98 -8.66
N SER A 88 -8.50 -11.93 -9.51
CA SER A 88 -8.44 -13.33 -9.12
C SER A 88 -7.29 -13.60 -8.14
N VAL A 89 -7.46 -14.60 -7.29
CA VAL A 89 -6.45 -14.96 -6.27
C VAL A 89 -5.49 -15.99 -6.85
N GLU A 90 -4.20 -15.68 -6.83
CA GLU A 90 -3.13 -16.59 -7.26
C GLU A 90 -2.69 -17.53 -6.13
N ASP A 91 -2.51 -17.00 -4.91
CA ASP A 91 -2.07 -17.75 -3.74
C ASP A 91 -2.94 -17.45 -2.52
N LEU A 92 -3.66 -18.48 -2.06
CA LEU A 92 -4.61 -18.39 -0.95
C LEU A 92 -3.95 -18.30 0.44
N LYS A 93 -2.62 -18.43 0.55
CA LYS A 93 -1.91 -18.35 1.83
C LYS A 93 -2.25 -17.04 2.56
N HIS A 94 -2.39 -17.13 3.89
CA HIS A 94 -2.48 -15.97 4.77
C HIS A 94 -1.20 -15.91 5.60
N ASP A 95 -0.60 -14.72 5.71
CA ASP A 95 0.66 -14.50 6.41
C ASP A 95 0.53 -13.30 7.35
N SER A 96 1.00 -13.45 8.60
CA SER A 96 0.93 -12.39 9.61
C SER A 96 1.71 -11.14 9.23
N ASN A 97 2.85 -11.28 8.54
CA ASN A 97 3.64 -10.13 8.14
C ASN A 97 2.90 -9.33 7.06
N VAL A 98 2.39 -10.03 6.05
CA VAL A 98 1.60 -9.43 4.95
C VAL A 98 0.39 -8.66 5.50
N CYS A 99 -0.38 -9.28 6.40
CA CYS A 99 -1.59 -8.65 6.95
C CYS A 99 -1.26 -7.49 7.90
N ALA A 100 -0.21 -7.60 8.72
CA ALA A 100 0.15 -6.54 9.68
C ALA A 100 0.66 -5.26 8.99
N TYR A 101 1.24 -5.37 7.80
CA TYR A 101 2.04 -4.29 7.23
C TYR A 101 1.23 -3.07 6.78
N VAL A 102 -0.09 -3.23 6.57
CA VAL A 102 -1.01 -2.10 6.34
C VAL A 102 -0.96 -1.07 7.48
N ALA A 103 -0.70 -1.51 8.72
CA ALA A 103 -0.54 -0.61 9.87
C ALA A 103 0.67 0.31 9.71
N THR A 104 1.80 -0.26 9.28
CA THR A 104 3.04 0.49 8.98
C THR A 104 2.81 1.48 7.84
N GLY A 105 2.15 1.01 6.77
CA GLY A 105 1.80 1.85 5.63
C GLY A 105 0.95 3.05 6.01
N LEU A 106 -0.16 2.82 6.71
CA LEU A 106 -1.07 3.92 7.07
C LEU A 106 -0.43 4.90 8.06
N TRP A 107 0.43 4.42 8.97
CA TRP A 107 1.24 5.28 9.84
C TRP A 107 2.24 6.11 9.05
N HIS A 108 2.90 5.53 8.05
CA HIS A 108 3.77 6.27 7.14
C HIS A 108 3.00 7.34 6.36
N HIS A 109 1.81 7.00 5.83
CA HIS A 109 0.94 7.95 5.15
C HIS A 109 0.61 9.14 6.05
N TRP A 110 0.21 8.89 7.31
CA TRP A 110 -0.02 9.94 8.31
C TRP A 110 1.20 10.85 8.48
N CYS A 111 2.39 10.28 8.68
CA CYS A 111 3.62 11.04 8.89
C CYS A 111 3.99 11.90 7.66
N SER A 112 3.71 11.41 6.45
CA SER A 112 4.01 12.11 5.20
C SER A 112 2.97 13.18 4.82
N SER A 113 1.69 12.91 5.08
CA SER A 113 0.58 13.71 4.57
C SER A 113 -0.06 14.62 5.60
N GLY A 114 -0.06 14.23 6.89
CA GLY A 114 -0.86 14.86 7.94
C GLY A 114 -2.37 14.68 7.75
N ASP A 115 -2.80 13.74 6.92
CA ASP A 115 -4.22 13.51 6.60
C ASP A 115 -4.90 12.61 7.64
N ARG A 116 -5.37 13.24 8.71
CA ARG A 116 -6.00 12.53 9.83
C ARG A 116 -7.31 11.87 9.40
N ALA A 117 -8.09 12.56 8.55
CA ALA A 117 -9.39 12.08 8.13
C ALA A 117 -9.27 10.78 7.30
N PHE A 118 -8.25 10.70 6.43
CA PHE A 118 -7.98 9.48 5.68
C PHE A 118 -7.55 8.32 6.58
N VAL A 119 -6.70 8.60 7.58
CA VAL A 119 -6.26 7.60 8.57
C VAL A 119 -7.45 7.08 9.37
N GLU A 120 -8.29 7.97 9.92
CA GLU A 120 -9.48 7.58 10.68
C GLU A 120 -10.44 6.74 9.83
N ARG A 121 -10.57 7.08 8.53
CA ARG A 121 -11.39 6.30 7.58
C ARG A 121 -10.84 4.89 7.35
N LEU A 122 -9.52 4.71 7.31
CA LEU A 122 -8.85 3.44 7.03
C LEU A 122 -8.53 2.64 8.30
N TRP A 123 -8.68 3.25 9.47
CA TRP A 123 -8.36 2.61 10.76
C TRP A 123 -9.09 1.28 11.00
N PRO A 124 -10.38 1.11 10.66
CA PRO A 124 -11.05 -0.18 10.81
C PRO A 124 -10.40 -1.32 10.02
N THR A 125 -9.78 -1.01 8.87
CA THR A 125 -9.02 -1.99 8.07
C THR A 125 -7.77 -2.45 8.81
N VAL A 126 -7.05 -1.51 9.43
CA VAL A 126 -5.87 -1.80 10.25
C VAL A 126 -6.24 -2.61 11.50
N GLU A 127 -7.30 -2.22 12.20
CA GLU A 127 -7.75 -2.90 13.41
C GLU A 127 -8.07 -4.37 13.14
N ARG A 128 -8.90 -4.68 12.14
CA ARG A 128 -9.23 -6.08 11.80
C ARG A 128 -8.00 -6.90 11.43
N ALA A 129 -7.06 -6.31 10.68
CA ALA A 129 -5.84 -6.99 10.31
C ALA A 129 -5.00 -7.35 11.55
N LEU A 130 -4.84 -6.39 12.47
CA LEU A 130 -4.08 -6.61 13.69
C LEU A 130 -4.80 -7.55 14.67
N GLU A 131 -6.13 -7.50 14.76
CA GLU A 131 -6.93 -8.44 15.53
C GLU A 131 -6.65 -9.88 15.07
N TRP A 132 -6.67 -10.14 13.76
CA TRP A 132 -6.32 -11.45 13.22
C TRP A 132 -4.88 -11.84 13.56
N VAL A 133 -3.91 -10.95 13.36
CA VAL A 133 -2.50 -11.21 13.69
C VAL A 133 -2.31 -11.57 15.16
N LEU A 134 -3.05 -10.93 16.08
CA LEU A 134 -2.99 -11.23 17.51
C LEU A 134 -3.50 -12.64 17.84
N THR A 135 -4.46 -13.19 17.08
CA THR A 135 -4.92 -14.58 17.26
C THR A 135 -3.86 -15.63 16.93
N MET A 136 -2.81 -15.27 16.18
CA MET A 136 -1.72 -16.18 15.83
C MET A 136 -0.65 -16.31 16.92
N ARG A 137 -0.72 -15.48 17.98
CA ARG A 137 0.20 -15.58 19.12
C ARG A 137 -0.17 -16.80 19.97
N ARG A 138 0.78 -17.69 20.17
CA ARG A 138 0.68 -18.84 21.10
C ARG A 138 1.31 -18.49 22.43
#